data_AF-A0A843M4E1-F1
#
_entry.id   AF-A0A843M4E1-F1
#
_cell.length_a   1.000
_cell.length_b   1.000
_cell.length_c   1.000
_cell.angle_alpha   90.00
_cell.angle_beta   90.00
_cell.angle_gamma   90.00
#
_symmetry.space_group_name_H-M   'P 1'
#
loop_
_entity.id
_entity.type
_entity.pdbx_description
1 polymer ?
#
loop_
_entity_poly.entity_id
_entity_poly.type
_entity_poly.pdbx_seq_one_letter_code
_entity_poly.pdbx_strand_id
1 'polypeptide(L)'
;MYPILVNSLLSCPIVKKGEYNYFVHPITDGIPDIDPGLLREIAVGMIRLLDLTDVKYIVTAEAMGIPIATALSLMTDIPVNIIRKR
;
A
#
# COMPACT_ATOMS: atom_id res chain seq x y z
N MET A 1 -11.92 9.75 -7.95
CA MET A 1 -10.56 10.18 -8.36
C MET A 1 -9.66 10.05 -7.14
N TYR A 2 -8.40 9.66 -7.31
CA TYR A 2 -7.44 9.42 -6.21
C TYR A 2 -6.35 10.51 -6.21
N PRO A 3 -6.70 11.77 -5.86
CA PRO A 3 -5.79 12.90 -6.02
C PRO A 3 -4.53 12.79 -5.16
N ILE A 4 -4.59 12.22 -3.96
CA ILE A 4 -3.42 12.12 -3.07
C ILE A 4 -2.42 11.11 -3.66
N LEU A 5 -2.89 9.92 -4.05
CA LEU A 5 -2.07 8.88 -4.66
C LEU A 5 -1.48 9.31 -6.00
N VAL A 6 -2.28 9.96 -6.86
CA VAL A 6 -1.77 10.45 -8.14
C VAL A 6 -0.69 11.49 -7.93
N ASN A 7 -0.92 12.48 -7.06
CA ASN A 7 0.08 13.50 -6.77
C ASN A 7 1.33 12.89 -6.11
N SER A 8 1.18 11.96 -5.18
CA SER A 8 2.33 11.34 -4.49
C SER A 8 3.23 10.57 -5.45
N LEU A 9 2.65 9.92 -6.48
CA LEU A 9 3.40 9.26 -7.55
C LEU A 9 4.07 10.26 -8.49
N LEU A 10 3.41 11.35 -8.84
CA LEU A 10 3.97 12.38 -9.73
C LEU A 10 5.10 13.17 -9.08
N SER A 11 5.05 13.37 -7.76
CA SER A 11 6.04 14.15 -7.02
C SER A 11 7.16 13.31 -6.40
N CYS A 12 7.10 11.98 -6.49
CA CYS A 12 8.08 11.14 -5.82
C CYS A 12 9.48 11.23 -6.46
N PRO A 13 10.55 11.17 -5.65
CA PRO A 13 11.91 11.20 -6.16
C PRO A 13 12.22 9.96 -6.99
N ILE A 14 12.95 10.16 -8.09
CA ILE A 14 13.48 9.08 -8.92
C ILE A 14 14.99 8.99 -8.68
N VAL A 15 15.46 7.80 -8.32
CA VAL A 15 16.87 7.50 -8.08
C VAL A 15 17.36 6.42 -9.03
N LYS A 16 18.67 6.36 -9.27
CA LYS A 16 19.26 5.30 -10.07
C LYS A 16 19.65 4.12 -9.18
N LYS A 17 19.06 2.95 -9.43
CA LYS A 17 19.33 1.72 -8.69
C LYS A 17 20.00 0.71 -9.63
N GLY A 18 21.33 0.74 -9.66
CA GLY A 18 22.11 0.02 -10.66
C GLY A 18 21.81 0.56 -12.06
N GLU A 19 21.30 -0.31 -12.93
CA GLU A 19 21.06 0.03 -14.34
C GLU A 19 19.66 0.61 -14.64
N TYR A 20 18.79 0.76 -13.63
CA TYR A 20 17.41 1.26 -13.84
C TYR A 20 17.05 2.44 -12.95
N ASN A 21 16.07 3.22 -13.42
CA ASN A 21 15.43 4.28 -12.65
C ASN A 21 14.39 3.67 -11.71
N TYR A 22 14.49 4.01 -10.43
CA TYR A 22 13.59 3.55 -9.39
C TYR A 22 12.93 4.74 -8.73
N PHE A 23 11.61 4.73 -8.63
CA PHE A 23 10.89 5.72 -7.86
C PHE A 23 10.93 5.32 -6.38
N VAL A 24 11.22 6.27 -5.49
CA VAL A 24 11.18 6.04 -4.04
C VAL A 24 9.90 6.66 -3.52
N HIS A 25 8.99 5.84 -3.03
CA HIS A 25 7.64 6.28 -2.66
C HIS A 25 7.25 5.77 -1.28
N PRO A 26 6.53 6.57 -0.45
CA PRO A 26 6.19 6.19 0.92
C PRO A 26 5.57 4.79 1.04
N ILE A 27 4.66 4.45 0.13
CA ILE A 27 3.94 3.16 0.15
C ILE A 27 4.82 1.97 -0.22
N THR A 28 5.80 2.15 -1.10
CA THR A 28 6.68 1.05 -1.51
C THR A 28 7.89 0.96 -0.59
N ASP A 29 8.49 2.08 -0.21
CA ASP A 29 9.79 2.09 0.45
C ASP A 29 9.72 2.43 1.95
N GLY A 30 8.56 2.86 2.44
CA GLY A 30 8.39 3.38 3.80
C GLY A 30 9.10 4.73 4.02
N ILE A 31 9.63 5.32 2.95
CA ILE A 31 10.32 6.62 2.96
C ILE A 31 9.89 7.46 1.73
N PRO A 32 9.68 8.78 1.91
CA PRO A 32 9.40 9.48 3.16
C PRO A 32 8.25 8.85 3.97
N ASP A 33 7.94 9.38 5.15
CA ASP A 33 6.89 8.83 6.01
C ASP A 33 5.56 8.61 5.28
N ILE A 34 4.84 7.57 5.69
CA ILE A 34 3.56 7.21 5.08
C ILE A 34 2.46 8.12 5.63
N ASP A 35 2.04 9.08 4.83
CA ASP A 35 0.89 9.93 5.15
C ASP A 35 -0.39 9.08 5.37
N PRO A 36 -1.09 9.23 6.50
CA PRO A 36 -2.32 8.47 6.77
C PRO A 36 -3.44 8.74 5.76
N GLY A 37 -3.49 9.93 5.15
CA GLY A 37 -4.44 10.28 4.10
C GLY A 37 -4.19 9.50 2.82
N LEU A 38 -2.93 9.39 2.39
CA LEU A 38 -2.51 8.55 1.27
C LEU A 38 -2.88 7.08 1.50
N LEU A 39 -2.54 6.53 2.67
CA LEU A 39 -2.85 5.13 3.00
C LEU A 39 -4.36 4.86 3.00
N ARG A 40 -5.15 5.79 3.53
CA ARG A 40 -6.62 5.71 3.55
C ARG A 40 -7.21 5.81 2.15
N GLU A 41 -6.71 6.70 1.30
CA GLU A 41 -7.19 6.85 -0.08
C GLU A 41 -6.97 5.56 -0.88
N ILE A 42 -5.80 4.92 -0.71
CA ILE A 42 -5.49 3.61 -1.31
C ILE A 42 -6.45 2.54 -0.79
N ALA A 43 -6.59 2.39 0.52
CA ALA A 43 -7.44 1.37 1.12
C ALA A 43 -8.92 1.51 0.69
N VAL A 44 -9.46 2.73 0.72
CA VAL A 44 -10.83 3.02 0.23
C VAL A 44 -10.95 2.70 -1.26
N GLY A 45 -9.95 3.06 -2.07
CA GLY A 45 -9.93 2.73 -3.49
C GLY A 45 -9.98 1.23 -3.74
N MET A 46 -9.21 0.45 -2.99
CA MET A 46 -9.22 -1.01 -3.07
C MET A 46 -10.57 -1.60 -2.64
N ILE A 47 -11.12 -1.19 -1.49
CA ILE A 47 -12.41 -1.69 -0.98
C ILE A 47 -13.54 -1.45 -1.98
N ARG A 48 -13.51 -0.33 -2.73
CA ARG A 48 -14.52 -0.02 -3.76
C ARG A 48 -14.42 -0.89 -5.01
N LEU A 49 -13.27 -1.52 -5.25
CA LEU A 49 -12.98 -2.31 -6.45
C LEU A 49 -13.02 -3.82 -6.20
N LEU A 50 -12.73 -4.24 -4.97
CA LEU A 50 -12.64 -5.63 -4.59
C LEU A 50 -14.03 -6.17 -4.20
N ASP A 51 -14.34 -7.38 -4.65
CA ASP A 51 -15.39 -8.19 -4.04
C ASP A 51 -14.80 -8.88 -2.81
N LEU A 52 -15.31 -8.51 -1.64
CA LEU A 52 -14.86 -9.06 -0.35
C LEU A 52 -15.84 -10.10 0.21
N THR A 53 -16.85 -10.49 -0.56
CA THR A 53 -17.80 -11.53 -0.17
C THR A 53 -17.05 -12.83 0.13
N ASP A 54 -17.31 -13.40 1.31
CA ASP A 54 -16.71 -14.65 1.81
C ASP A 54 -15.17 -14.66 1.98
N VAL A 55 -14.50 -13.50 1.87
CA VAL A 55 -13.06 -13.41 2.12
C VAL A 55 -12.78 -13.64 3.61
N LYS A 56 -11.88 -14.60 3.90
CA LYS A 56 -11.52 -14.98 5.27
C LYS A 56 -10.23 -14.35 5.77
N TYR A 57 -9.29 -14.06 4.88
CA TYR A 57 -7.99 -13.51 5.22
C TYR A 57 -7.52 -12.53 4.15
N ILE A 58 -6.87 -11.45 4.59
CA ILE A 58 -5.98 -10.65 3.76
C ILE A 58 -4.58 -11.23 3.90
N VAL A 59 -3.92 -11.54 2.80
CA VAL A 59 -2.57 -12.10 2.81
C VAL A 59 -1.62 -11.15 2.09
N THR A 60 -0.49 -10.86 2.71
CA THR A 60 0.55 -10.01 2.11
C THR A 60 1.95 -10.50 2.45
N ALA A 61 2.96 -10.09 1.69
CA ALA A 61 4.35 -10.38 1.97
C ALA A 61 5.06 -9.17 2.59
N GLU A 62 6.01 -9.43 3.49
CA GLU A 62 6.82 -8.37 4.10
C GLU A 62 7.75 -7.67 3.08
N ALA A 63 8.08 -6.39 3.25
CA ALA A 63 7.55 -5.44 4.23
C ALA A 63 6.52 -4.47 3.61
N MET A 64 6.63 -4.23 2.30
CA MET A 64 5.94 -3.14 1.59
C MET A 64 4.41 -3.30 1.59
N GLY A 65 3.91 -4.53 1.66
CA GLY A 65 2.47 -4.78 1.68
C GLY A 65 1.82 -4.61 3.06
N ILE A 66 2.62 -4.51 4.13
CA ILE A 66 2.13 -4.45 5.52
C ILE A 66 1.23 -3.24 5.76
N PRO A 67 1.59 -2.00 5.38
CA PRO A 67 0.75 -0.83 5.66
C PRO A 67 -0.63 -0.94 5.01
N ILE A 68 -0.66 -1.36 3.73
CA ILE A 68 -1.91 -1.51 2.97
C ILE A 68 -2.78 -2.62 3.56
N ALA A 69 -2.20 -3.79 3.82
CA ALA A 69 -2.93 -4.93 4.35
C ALA A 69 -3.47 -4.66 5.77
N THR A 70 -2.71 -3.95 6.59
CA THR A 70 -3.14 -3.51 7.92
C THR A 70 -4.30 -2.52 7.82
N ALA A 71 -4.21 -1.53 6.94
CA ALA A 71 -5.29 -0.56 6.73
C ALA A 71 -6.57 -1.23 6.21
N LEU A 72 -6.45 -2.17 5.26
CA LEU A 72 -7.58 -2.94 4.78
C LEU A 72 -8.21 -3.76 5.91
N SER A 73 -7.40 -4.47 6.70
CA SER A 73 -7.88 -5.29 7.83
C SER A 73 -8.67 -4.47 8.83
N LEU A 74 -8.17 -3.29 9.20
CA LEU A 74 -8.87 -2.37 10.10
C LEU A 74 -10.17 -1.80 9.53
N MET A 75 -10.29 -1.72 8.20
CA MET A 75 -11.45 -1.12 7.53
C MET A 75 -12.51 -2.14 7.13
N THR A 76 -12.16 -3.42 7.04
CA THR A 76 -13.06 -4.50 6.57
C THR A 76 -13.34 -5.55 7.63
N ASP A 77 -12.70 -5.46 8.80
CA ASP A 77 -12.72 -6.47 9.86
C ASP A 77 -12.24 -7.87 9.42
N ILE A 78 -11.55 -7.96 8.28
CA ILE A 78 -10.94 -9.21 7.78
C ILE A 78 -9.54 -9.35 8.40
N PRO A 79 -9.19 -10.48 9.03
CA PRO A 79 -7.86 -10.66 9.62
C PRO A 79 -6.75 -10.67 8.56
N VAL A 80 -5.57 -10.17 8.93
CA VAL A 80 -4.38 -10.10 8.06
C VAL A 80 -3.31 -11.10 8.47
N ASN A 81 -2.77 -11.83 7.48
CA ASN A 81 -1.62 -12.71 7.62
C ASN A 81 -0.42 -12.16 6.82
N ILE A 82 0.71 -11.97 7.50
CA ILE A 82 1.95 -11.46 6.90
C ILE A 82 2.91 -12.62 6.65
N ILE A 83 3.19 -12.89 5.38
CA ILE A 83 4.19 -13.87 4.95
C ILE A 83 5.58 -13.26 5.10
N ARG A 84 6.42 -13.95 5.88
CA ARG A 84 7.83 -13.59 6.06
C ARG A 84 8.69 -14.27 4.99
N LYS A 85 9.77 -13.61 4.58
CA LYS A 85 10.71 -14.12 3.57
C LYS A 85 11.71 -15.12 4.15
N ARG A 86 11.69 -15.34 5.46
CA ARG A 86 12.55 -16.25 6.23
C ARG A 86 11.76 -16.89 7.34
#